data_AF-A0A2V8J2E9-F1
#
_entry.id   AF-A0A2V8J2E9-F1
#
_cell.length_a   1.000
_cell.length_b   1.000
_cell.length_c   1.000
_cell.angle_alpha   90.00
_cell.angle_beta   90.00
_cell.angle_gamma   90.00
#
_symmetry.space_group_name_H-M   'P 1'
#
loop_
_entity.id
_entity.type
_entity.pdbx_description
1 polymer ?
#
loop_
_entity_poly.entity_id
_entity_poly.type
_entity_poly.pdbx_seq_one_letter_code
_entity_poly.pdbx_strand_id
1 'polypeptide(L)'
;MKLMTTIGLVLLVSMSSWAQMPVGIPLGSRGGNAVVDGGGALVVFDSLRSSTGVTVTGFRHSFYAPQTRVTNQSPGTTGNVQTVTYDGEIRVIGTGTGVIYAIATVFTVSGTTLTSTESLIAIKPGQSLPAALSGFPSLALTSPVEARVGASDYIALVTVTAGSDSTTATRTARVVHFNGASFDVISSGTLP
;
A
#
# COMPACT_ATOMS: atom_id res chain seq x y z
N MET A 1 -48.83 17.74 -43.41
CA MET A 1 -47.43 18.06 -43.78
C MET A 1 -46.63 18.28 -42.51
N LYS A 2 -45.52 17.53 -42.41
CA LYS A 2 -44.28 17.78 -41.65
C LYS A 2 -44.31 17.94 -40.12
N LEU A 3 -43.85 16.86 -39.48
CA LEU A 3 -42.91 16.77 -38.36
C LEU A 3 -42.35 18.11 -37.82
N MET A 4 -42.35 18.26 -36.48
CA MET A 4 -41.10 18.41 -35.72
C MET A 4 -41.25 17.91 -34.27
N THR A 5 -40.42 16.91 -33.99
CA THR A 5 -39.97 16.36 -32.72
C THR A 5 -39.29 17.42 -31.86
N THR A 6 -39.41 17.38 -30.53
CA THR A 6 -38.26 17.50 -29.60
C THR A 6 -38.68 16.99 -28.21
N ILE A 7 -38.07 15.88 -27.81
CA ILE A 7 -38.15 15.27 -26.48
C ILE A 7 -37.14 16.00 -25.60
N GLY A 8 -37.61 16.77 -24.61
CA GLY A 8 -36.77 17.41 -23.60
C GLY A 8 -36.39 16.41 -22.51
N LEU A 9 -35.35 15.61 -22.75
CA LEU A 9 -34.70 14.76 -21.75
C LEU A 9 -33.93 15.67 -20.77
N VAL A 10 -34.51 15.93 -19.59
CA VAL A 10 -33.78 16.58 -18.50
C VAL A 10 -32.86 15.52 -17.87
N LEU A 11 -31.57 15.58 -18.21
CA LEU A 11 -30.52 14.86 -17.50
C LEU A 11 -30.51 15.31 -16.04
N LEU A 12 -31.02 14.45 -15.15
CA LEU A 12 -30.61 14.43 -13.75
C LEU A 12 -29.12 14.11 -13.72
N VAL A 13 -28.30 15.15 -13.60
CA VAL A 13 -26.88 15.02 -13.25
C VAL A 13 -26.86 14.38 -11.86
N SER A 14 -26.49 13.09 -11.81
CA SER A 14 -26.20 12.43 -10.56
C SER A 14 -25.06 13.20 -9.90
N MET A 15 -25.38 13.94 -8.85
CA MET A 15 -24.37 14.43 -7.92
C MET A 15 -23.65 13.19 -7.40
N SER A 16 -22.40 13.01 -7.83
CA SER A 16 -21.48 12.03 -7.25
C SER A 16 -21.40 12.36 -5.77
N SER A 17 -22.08 11.54 -4.97
CA SER A 17 -21.95 11.55 -3.53
C SER A 17 -20.45 11.46 -3.22
N TRP A 18 -19.92 12.51 -2.62
CA TRP A 18 -18.63 12.46 -1.96
C TRP A 18 -18.77 11.43 -0.84
N ALA A 19 -18.41 10.18 -1.13
CA ALA A 19 -18.25 9.19 -0.09
C ALA A 19 -17.00 9.58 0.68
N GLN A 20 -17.21 10.35 1.75
CA GLN A 20 -16.22 10.69 2.75
C GLN A 20 -15.69 9.36 3.32
N MET A 21 -14.49 8.95 2.90
CA MET A 21 -13.81 7.82 3.53
C MET A 21 -13.43 8.22 4.96
N PRO A 22 -13.72 7.38 5.97
CA PRO A 22 -13.46 7.72 7.36
C PRO A 22 -11.97 7.93 7.57
N VAL A 23 -11.65 9.09 8.13
CA VAL A 23 -10.33 9.42 8.67
C VAL A 23 -10.07 8.55 9.90
N GLY A 24 -8.91 7.89 9.91
CA GLY A 24 -8.23 7.43 11.12
C GLY A 24 -8.35 5.93 11.38
N ILE A 25 -7.28 5.19 11.08
CA ILE A 25 -6.96 4.00 11.89
C ILE A 25 -5.81 4.43 12.82
N PRO A 26 -6.01 4.39 14.14
CA PRO A 26 -5.01 4.83 15.10
C PRO A 26 -3.78 3.92 15.06
N LEU A 27 -2.60 4.53 15.25
CA LEU A 27 -1.37 3.86 15.65
C LEU A 27 -1.64 3.01 16.90
N GLY A 28 -1.55 1.68 16.77
CA GLY A 28 -1.62 0.74 17.87
C GLY A 28 -2.86 -0.15 17.84
N SER A 29 -2.86 -1.20 17.02
CA SER A 29 -3.79 -2.31 17.16
C SER A 29 -3.19 -3.56 16.52
N ARG A 30 -2.95 -4.60 17.34
CA ARG A 30 -2.79 -5.98 16.88
C ARG A 30 -4.13 -6.43 16.30
N GLY A 31 -4.35 -6.18 15.03
CA GLY A 31 -5.54 -6.63 14.30
C GLY A 31 -5.21 -6.66 12.83
N GLY A 32 -5.51 -7.78 12.16
CA GLY A 32 -5.30 -7.87 10.73
C GLY A 32 -6.11 -6.82 10.00
N ASN A 33 -5.53 -6.17 8.99
CA ASN A 33 -6.25 -5.25 8.13
C ASN A 33 -6.95 -6.03 7.03
N ALA A 34 -8.22 -5.73 6.75
CA ALA A 34 -8.97 -6.31 5.64
C ALA A 34 -9.33 -5.23 4.63
N VAL A 35 -9.20 -5.54 3.35
CA VAL A 35 -9.39 -4.61 2.24
C VAL A 35 -10.17 -5.32 1.15
N VAL A 36 -11.15 -4.63 0.56
CA VAL A 36 -11.81 -5.08 -0.66
C VAL A 36 -11.30 -4.21 -1.81
N ASP A 37 -10.79 -4.83 -2.87
CA ASP A 37 -10.33 -4.10 -4.03
C ASP A 37 -11.49 -3.63 -4.94
N GLY A 38 -11.17 -2.82 -5.96
CA GLY A 38 -12.16 -2.35 -6.93
C GLY A 38 -12.83 -3.47 -7.76
N GLY A 39 -12.26 -4.68 -7.76
CA GLY A 39 -12.83 -5.87 -8.40
C GLY A 39 -13.71 -6.72 -7.47
N GLY A 40 -13.81 -6.37 -6.18
CA GLY A 40 -14.58 -7.07 -5.16
C GLY A 40 -13.82 -8.18 -4.43
N ALA A 41 -12.52 -8.35 -4.68
CA ALA A 41 -11.70 -9.35 -4.00
C ALA A 41 -11.42 -8.92 -2.56
N LEU A 42 -11.57 -9.83 -1.60
CA LEU A 42 -11.22 -9.61 -0.20
C LEU A 42 -9.77 -10.02 0.03
N VAL A 43 -8.98 -9.10 0.57
CA VAL A 43 -7.61 -9.38 1.00
C VAL A 43 -7.46 -9.05 2.48
N VAL A 44 -6.98 -10.03 3.24
CA VAL A 44 -6.73 -9.94 4.68
C VAL A 44 -5.24 -9.98 4.93
N PHE A 45 -4.76 -9.06 5.76
CA PHE A 45 -3.36 -8.89 6.15
C PHE A 45 -3.22 -9.14 7.65
N ASP A 46 -2.83 -10.35 8.03
CA ASP A 46 -2.60 -10.70 9.43
C ASP A 46 -1.16 -10.37 9.83
N SER A 47 -1.00 -9.47 10.80
CA SER A 47 0.30 -9.19 11.40
C SER A 47 0.75 -10.36 12.28
N LEU A 48 1.91 -10.90 11.98
CA LEU A 48 2.56 -12.00 12.69
C LEU A 48 3.96 -11.57 13.15
N ARG A 49 4.64 -12.48 13.85
CA ARG A 49 6.07 -12.38 14.14
C ARG A 49 6.72 -13.72 13.86
N SER A 50 7.97 -13.66 13.41
CA SER A 50 8.84 -14.83 13.32
C SER A 50 8.84 -15.58 14.65
N SER A 51 8.80 -16.91 14.59
CA SER A 51 9.03 -17.78 15.74
C SER A 51 10.49 -17.82 16.17
N THR A 52 11.39 -17.41 15.27
CA THR A 52 12.84 -17.40 15.49
C THR A 52 13.30 -16.00 15.83
N GLY A 53 13.82 -15.83 17.05
CA GLY A 53 14.43 -14.59 17.51
C GLY A 53 15.90 -14.50 17.11
N VAL A 54 16.35 -13.33 16.69
CA VAL A 54 17.75 -13.05 16.40
C VAL A 54 18.33 -12.20 17.53
N THR A 55 19.52 -12.57 18.02
CA THR A 55 20.22 -11.77 19.03
C THR A 55 20.86 -10.58 18.34
N VAL A 56 20.47 -9.37 18.74
CA VAL A 56 21.06 -8.12 18.24
C VAL A 56 21.88 -7.53 19.38
N THR A 57 23.19 -7.35 19.18
CA THR A 57 24.04 -6.73 20.21
C THR A 57 23.52 -5.35 20.57
N GLY A 58 23.38 -5.08 21.87
CA GLY A 58 22.81 -3.84 22.39
C GLY A 58 21.30 -3.92 22.68
N PHE A 59 20.60 -4.95 22.22
CA PHE A 59 19.22 -5.21 22.63
C PHE A 59 19.20 -6.08 23.90
N ARG A 60 18.31 -5.75 24.84
CA ARG A 60 18.09 -6.55 26.06
C ARG A 60 17.29 -7.84 25.79
N HIS A 61 16.73 -8.00 24.60
CA HIS A 61 15.88 -9.12 24.21
C HIS A 61 16.13 -9.47 22.74
N SER A 62 15.84 -10.73 22.37
CA SER A 62 15.91 -11.16 20.98
C SER A 62 14.93 -10.36 20.10
N PHE A 63 15.39 -9.97 18.92
CA PHE A 63 14.55 -9.35 17.91
C PHE A 63 13.77 -10.44 17.15
N TYR A 64 12.45 -10.33 17.14
CA TYR A 64 11.58 -11.19 16.38
C TYR A 64 11.05 -10.41 15.18
N ALA A 65 11.54 -10.74 13.99
CA ALA A 65 11.18 -10.04 12.76
C ALA A 65 9.66 -10.08 12.52
N PRO A 66 9.04 -8.95 12.15
CA PRO A 66 7.65 -8.94 11.71
C PRO A 66 7.44 -9.84 10.49
N GLN A 67 6.28 -10.49 10.45
CA GLN A 67 5.81 -11.23 9.29
C GLN A 67 4.39 -10.78 8.97
N THR A 68 3.97 -10.86 7.72
CA THR A 68 2.59 -10.58 7.33
C THR A 68 2.04 -11.74 6.53
N ARG A 69 0.96 -12.35 7.03
CA ARG A 69 0.21 -13.35 6.28
C ARG A 69 -0.87 -12.65 5.47
N VAL A 70 -0.79 -12.79 4.15
CA VAL A 70 -1.75 -12.26 3.20
C VAL A 70 -2.66 -13.39 2.75
N THR A 71 -3.95 -13.22 2.97
CA THR A 71 -4.99 -14.13 2.46
C THR A 71 -5.80 -13.39 1.42
N ASN A 72 -5.85 -13.91 0.21
CA ASN A 72 -6.63 -13.38 -0.88
C ASN A 72 -7.80 -14.32 -1.18
N GLN A 73 -9.01 -13.77 -1.19
CA GLN A 73 -10.22 -14.44 -1.60
C GLN A 73 -10.81 -13.70 -2.81
N SER A 74 -10.69 -14.31 -3.98
CA SER A 74 -11.25 -13.76 -5.22
C SER A 74 -12.79 -13.86 -5.25
N PRO A 75 -13.49 -12.91 -5.92
CA PRO A 75 -14.94 -12.95 -6.06
C PRO A 75 -15.42 -14.21 -6.78
N GLY A 76 -16.60 -14.70 -6.41
CA GLY A 76 -17.31 -15.75 -7.15
C GLY A 76 -16.72 -17.17 -7.08
N THR A 77 -15.62 -17.37 -6.34
CA THR A 77 -15.01 -18.70 -6.15
C THR A 77 -14.63 -18.91 -4.69
N THR A 78 -15.50 -19.56 -3.92
CA THR A 78 -15.20 -20.02 -2.55
C THR A 78 -14.02 -21.00 -2.46
N GLY A 79 -13.56 -21.55 -3.58
CA GLY A 79 -12.44 -22.49 -3.66
C GLY A 79 -11.05 -21.89 -3.95
N ASN A 80 -10.94 -20.59 -4.29
CA ASN A 80 -9.66 -19.95 -4.65
C ASN A 80 -9.16 -19.00 -3.57
N VAL A 81 -9.12 -19.48 -2.32
CA VAL A 81 -8.43 -18.77 -1.24
C VAL A 81 -6.94 -19.06 -1.35
N GLN A 82 -6.12 -18.03 -1.50
CA GLN A 82 -4.67 -18.14 -1.48
C GLN A 82 -4.13 -17.49 -0.22
N THR A 83 -3.20 -18.16 0.44
CA THR A 83 -2.55 -17.65 1.66
C THR A 83 -1.05 -17.77 1.54
N VAL A 84 -0.34 -16.66 1.73
CA VAL A 84 1.13 -16.61 1.74
C VAL A 84 1.59 -15.78 2.93
N THR A 85 2.62 -16.23 3.63
CA THR A 85 3.29 -15.48 4.69
C THR A 85 4.56 -14.86 4.15
N TYR A 86 4.71 -13.55 4.34
CA TYR A 86 5.85 -12.76 3.91
C TYR A 86 6.71 -12.35 5.09
N ASP A 87 8.03 -12.40 4.90
CA ASP A 87 9.03 -11.90 5.85
C ASP A 87 9.15 -10.37 5.78
N GLY A 88 8.21 -9.70 6.45
CA GLY A 88 8.15 -8.25 6.53
C GLY A 88 6.79 -7.76 7.03
N GLU A 89 6.74 -6.47 7.33
CA GLU A 89 5.49 -5.77 7.62
C GLU A 89 4.88 -5.24 6.31
N ILE A 90 3.57 -5.44 6.11
CA ILE A 90 2.84 -4.86 4.97
C ILE A 90 1.79 -3.89 5.51
N ARG A 91 1.94 -2.61 5.18
CA ARG A 91 1.00 -1.55 5.54
C ARG A 91 0.26 -1.07 4.29
N VAL A 92 -1.03 -1.34 4.23
CA VAL A 92 -1.88 -0.86 3.13
C VAL A 92 -2.01 0.66 3.18
N ILE A 93 -1.84 1.32 2.02
CA ILE A 93 -1.97 2.77 1.86
C ILE A 93 -3.23 3.17 1.07
N GLY A 94 -3.84 2.22 0.36
CA GLY A 94 -5.12 2.41 -0.33
C GLY A 94 -5.33 1.41 -1.46
N THR A 95 -6.45 1.58 -2.17
CA THR A 95 -6.86 0.73 -3.30
C THR A 95 -7.01 1.55 -4.56
N GLY A 96 -6.61 0.96 -5.68
CA GLY A 96 -6.81 1.48 -7.02
C GLY A 96 -7.75 0.63 -7.86
N THR A 97 -7.58 0.66 -9.17
CA THR A 97 -8.46 -0.04 -10.12
C THR A 97 -8.13 -1.54 -10.17
N GLY A 98 -8.63 -2.31 -9.19
CA GLY A 98 -8.34 -3.75 -9.05
C GLY A 98 -6.93 -4.05 -8.53
N VAL A 99 -6.35 -3.10 -7.80
CA VAL A 99 -5.00 -3.19 -7.23
C VAL A 99 -5.05 -2.65 -5.80
N ILE A 100 -4.28 -3.27 -4.90
CA ILE A 100 -4.05 -2.77 -3.54
C ILE A 100 -2.61 -2.25 -3.48
N TYR A 101 -2.46 -1.02 -3.00
CA TYR A 101 -1.15 -0.40 -2.78
C TYR A 101 -0.78 -0.51 -1.31
N ALA A 102 0.45 -0.94 -1.05
CA ALA A 102 0.99 -1.07 0.30
C ALA A 102 2.46 -0.70 0.35
N ILE A 103 2.93 -0.33 1.53
CA ILE A 103 4.36 -0.24 1.84
C ILE A 103 4.75 -1.54 2.52
N ALA A 104 5.71 -2.24 1.93
CA ALA A 104 6.34 -3.41 2.52
C ALA A 104 7.66 -3.01 3.17
N THR A 105 7.86 -3.38 4.43
CA THR A 105 9.07 -3.12 5.19
C THR A 105 9.73 -4.45 5.57
N VAL A 106 10.92 -4.70 5.04
CA VAL A 106 11.71 -5.89 5.33
C VAL A 106 12.82 -5.53 6.32
N PHE A 107 12.97 -6.34 7.36
CA PHE A 107 13.97 -6.14 8.40
C PHE A 107 15.11 -7.14 8.24
N THR A 108 16.34 -6.64 8.23
CA THR A 108 17.54 -7.45 8.14
C THR A 108 18.40 -7.23 9.37
N VAL A 109 18.86 -8.31 9.99
CA VAL A 109 19.84 -8.26 11.08
C VAL A 109 21.19 -8.69 10.52
N SER A 110 22.20 -7.83 10.63
CA SER A 110 23.59 -8.13 10.28
C SER A 110 24.48 -7.83 11.48
N GLY A 111 24.98 -8.89 12.13
CA GLY A 111 25.75 -8.79 13.36
C GLY A 111 24.99 -8.07 14.46
N THR A 112 25.39 -6.83 14.73
CA THR A 112 24.82 -5.97 15.78
C THR A 112 23.78 -4.98 15.25
N THR A 113 23.58 -4.93 13.94
CA THR A 113 22.84 -3.86 13.28
C THR A 113 21.53 -4.40 12.73
N LEU A 114 20.43 -3.76 13.13
CA LEU A 114 19.11 -3.94 12.53
C LEU A 114 18.90 -2.86 11.48
N THR A 115 18.67 -3.27 10.24
CA THR A 115 18.29 -2.38 9.14
C THR A 115 16.90 -2.72 8.63
N SER A 116 16.27 -1.75 7.97
CA SER A 116 14.99 -1.92 7.31
C SER A 116 15.03 -1.34 5.90
N THR A 117 14.43 -2.06 4.96
CA THR A 117 14.22 -1.58 3.58
C THR A 117 12.73 -1.46 3.34
N GLU A 118 12.30 -0.32 2.81
CA GLU A 118 10.92 -0.07 2.44
C GLU A 118 10.73 -0.06 0.93
N SER A 119 9.62 -0.63 0.48
CA SER A 119 9.20 -0.61 -0.93
C SER A 119 7.70 -0.33 -1.01
N LEU A 120 7.30 0.54 -1.93
CA LEU A 120 5.92 0.59 -2.39
C LEU A 120 5.66 -0.65 -3.25
N ILE A 121 4.63 -1.41 -2.96
CA ILE A 121 4.24 -2.62 -3.68
C ILE A 121 2.81 -2.52 -4.23
N ALA A 122 2.57 -3.18 -5.35
CA ALA A 122 1.23 -3.38 -5.91
C ALA A 122 0.81 -4.84 -5.79
N ILE A 123 -0.31 -5.09 -5.10
CA ILE A 123 -0.91 -6.41 -4.94
C ILE A 123 -2.12 -6.47 -5.85
N LYS A 124 -2.19 -7.49 -6.71
CA LYS A 124 -3.30 -7.72 -7.63
C LYS A 124 -4.11 -8.93 -7.19
N PRO A 125 -5.26 -8.74 -6.54
CA PRO A 125 -6.03 -9.86 -6.00
C PRO A 125 -6.58 -10.82 -7.07
N GLY A 126 -6.67 -10.38 -8.33
CA GLY A 126 -6.99 -11.25 -9.47
C GLY A 126 -5.83 -12.15 -9.93
N GLN A 127 -4.65 -12.05 -9.33
CA GLN A 127 -3.45 -12.82 -9.67
C GLN A 127 -2.99 -13.68 -8.50
N SER A 128 -2.22 -14.73 -8.79
CA SER A 128 -1.65 -15.56 -7.74
C SER A 128 -0.66 -14.76 -6.88
N LEU A 129 -0.76 -14.93 -5.57
CA LEU A 129 0.19 -14.36 -4.62
C LEU A 129 1.59 -14.94 -4.89
N PRO A 130 2.63 -14.11 -5.07
CA PRO A 130 3.99 -14.58 -5.27
C PRO A 130 4.51 -15.25 -4.00
N ALA A 131 5.47 -16.16 -4.15
CA ALA A 131 6.10 -16.86 -3.02
C ALA A 131 6.95 -15.94 -2.11
N ALA A 132 7.34 -14.76 -2.59
CA ALA A 132 8.17 -13.80 -1.86
C ALA A 132 7.76 -12.36 -2.18
N LEU A 133 8.08 -11.41 -1.28
CA LEU A 133 7.77 -9.98 -1.45
C LEU A 133 8.36 -9.37 -2.72
N SER A 134 9.54 -9.84 -3.14
CA SER A 134 10.20 -9.38 -4.37
C SER A 134 9.46 -9.76 -5.66
N GLY A 135 8.50 -10.68 -5.58
CA GLY A 135 7.65 -11.05 -6.71
C GLY A 135 6.55 -10.03 -7.01
N PHE A 136 6.28 -9.08 -6.11
CA PHE A 136 5.36 -7.99 -6.39
C PHE A 136 6.02 -6.90 -7.25
N PRO A 137 5.28 -6.28 -8.18
CA PRO A 137 5.68 -4.99 -8.74
C PRO A 137 5.98 -4.02 -7.61
N SER A 138 7.16 -3.39 -7.66
CA SER A 138 7.63 -2.58 -6.54
C SER A 138 8.47 -1.39 -6.97
N LEU A 139 8.48 -0.37 -6.09
CA LEU A 139 9.35 0.79 -6.16
C LEU A 139 10.06 0.95 -4.82
N ALA A 140 11.39 0.88 -4.84
CA ALA A 140 12.20 1.07 -3.65
C ALA A 140 12.02 2.49 -3.07
N LEU A 141 11.91 2.56 -1.75
CA LEU A 141 11.79 3.80 -0.99
C LEU A 141 13.11 4.01 -0.22
N THR A 142 13.77 5.13 -0.47
CA THR A 142 15.09 5.45 0.11
C THR A 142 15.00 6.07 1.50
N SER A 143 13.80 6.32 1.98
CA SER A 143 13.49 6.99 3.25
C SER A 143 12.03 6.71 3.61
N PRO A 144 11.64 6.82 4.90
CA PRO A 144 10.24 6.73 5.29
C PRO A 144 9.41 7.77 4.54
N VAL A 145 8.30 7.31 3.96
CA VAL A 145 7.39 8.16 3.18
C VAL A 145 5.99 8.18 3.79
N GLU A 146 5.35 9.35 3.75
CA GLU A 146 3.90 9.44 3.78
C GLU A 146 3.37 9.16 2.39
N ALA A 147 2.51 8.15 2.24
CA ALA A 147 1.94 7.75 0.96
C ALA A 147 0.42 7.85 0.96
N ARG A 148 -0.15 8.38 -0.13
CA ARG A 148 -1.60 8.49 -0.34
C ARG A 148 -1.97 8.10 -1.76
N VAL A 149 -2.99 7.26 -1.90
CA VAL A 149 -3.54 6.87 -3.20
C VAL A 149 -4.52 7.95 -3.67
N GLY A 150 -4.29 8.45 -4.88
CA GLY A 150 -5.15 9.38 -5.60
C GLY A 150 -6.00 8.68 -6.66
N ALA A 151 -6.63 9.47 -7.53
CA ALA A 151 -7.42 8.94 -8.65
C ALA A 151 -6.54 8.16 -9.64
N SER A 152 -7.15 7.22 -10.37
CA SER A 152 -6.55 6.53 -11.52
C SER A 152 -5.15 5.94 -11.26
N ASP A 153 -4.95 5.32 -10.10
CA ASP A 153 -3.70 4.63 -9.77
C ASP A 153 -2.46 5.54 -9.67
N TYR A 154 -2.67 6.82 -9.35
CA TYR A 154 -1.62 7.75 -8.95
C TYR A 154 -1.40 7.70 -7.43
N ILE A 155 -0.14 7.71 -7.00
CA ILE A 155 0.26 7.66 -5.59
C ILE A 155 1.15 8.88 -5.32
N ALA A 156 0.75 9.69 -4.34
CA ALA A 156 1.58 10.75 -3.81
C ALA A 156 2.48 10.18 -2.72
N LEU A 157 3.78 10.44 -2.81
CA LEU A 157 4.80 10.07 -1.82
C LEU A 157 5.47 11.33 -1.31
N VAL A 158 5.53 11.52 0.00
CA VAL A 158 6.21 12.65 0.63
C VAL A 158 7.21 12.13 1.64
N THR A 159 8.49 12.44 1.41
CA THR A 159 9.59 12.20 2.35
C THR A 159 9.87 13.48 3.13
N VAL A 160 10.17 13.36 4.42
CA VAL A 160 10.79 14.42 5.20
C VAL A 160 12.20 14.01 5.57
N THR A 161 13.21 14.72 5.04
CA THR A 161 14.60 14.55 5.46
C THR A 161 14.94 15.69 6.41
N ALA A 162 15.01 15.40 7.70
CA ALA A 162 15.45 16.39 8.68
C ALA A 162 16.97 16.61 8.53
N GLY A 163 17.38 17.85 8.26
CA GLY A 163 18.71 18.30 8.65
C GLY A 163 18.80 18.31 10.18
N SER A 164 20.01 18.22 10.73
CA SER A 164 20.30 18.11 12.17
C SER A 164 19.64 19.17 13.05
N ASP A 165 19.17 20.28 12.46
CA ASP A 165 18.44 21.37 13.10
C ASP A 165 17.08 21.60 12.43
N SER A 166 16.02 21.58 13.25
CA SER A 166 14.60 21.50 12.91
C SER A 166 14.03 22.63 12.02
N THR A 167 14.81 23.64 11.64
CA THR A 167 14.37 24.77 10.80
C THR A 167 14.62 24.55 9.31
N THR A 168 15.26 23.44 8.92
CA THR A 168 15.74 23.17 7.54
C THR A 168 15.37 21.77 7.08
N ALA A 169 14.18 21.29 7.43
CA ALA A 169 13.71 19.99 6.95
C ALA A 169 13.40 20.09 5.45
N THR A 170 14.21 19.42 4.62
CA THR A 170 13.92 19.33 3.19
C THR A 170 12.88 18.24 2.98
N ARG A 171 11.75 18.62 2.38
CA ARG A 171 10.70 17.68 2.02
C ARG A 171 10.81 17.37 0.53
N THR A 172 10.67 16.11 0.17
CA THR A 172 10.65 15.70 -1.24
C THR A 172 9.32 15.06 -1.54
N ALA A 173 8.59 15.62 -2.51
CA ALA A 173 7.35 15.05 -3.03
C ALA A 173 7.61 14.33 -4.35
N ARG A 174 6.99 13.16 -4.52
CA ARG A 174 6.98 12.41 -5.77
C ARG A 174 5.56 11.99 -6.08
N VAL A 175 5.18 12.06 -7.35
CA VAL A 175 3.97 11.41 -7.85
C VAL A 175 4.40 10.21 -8.67
N VAL A 176 3.84 9.07 -8.30
CA VAL A 176 4.11 7.77 -8.94
C VAL A 176 2.81 7.27 -9.55
N HIS A 177 2.88 6.64 -10.72
CA HIS A 177 1.74 5.99 -11.34
C HIS A 177 2.02 4.50 -11.51
N PHE A 178 1.05 3.65 -11.21
CA PHE A 178 1.14 2.23 -11.50
C PHE A 178 0.51 1.92 -12.86
N ASN A 179 1.32 1.52 -13.83
CA ASN A 179 0.88 1.26 -15.21
C ASN A 179 0.31 -0.16 -15.43
N GLY A 180 0.12 -0.91 -14.34
CA GLY A 180 -0.30 -2.31 -14.38
C GLY A 180 0.87 -3.31 -14.34
N ALA A 181 2.12 -2.91 -14.50
CA ALA A 181 3.27 -3.83 -14.40
C ALA A 181 4.39 -3.27 -13.52
N SER A 182 4.59 -1.96 -13.55
CA SER A 182 5.62 -1.24 -12.80
C SER A 182 5.10 0.09 -12.28
N PHE A 183 5.91 0.71 -11.44
CA PHE A 183 5.70 2.07 -10.96
C PHE A 183 6.56 3.05 -11.73
N ASP A 184 5.93 4.05 -12.34
CA ASP A 184 6.59 5.10 -13.08
C ASP A 184 6.58 6.40 -12.25
N VAL A 185 7.74 7.05 -12.13
CA VAL A 185 7.83 8.36 -11.46
C VAL A 185 7.40 9.43 -12.46
N ILE A 186 6.23 10.02 -12.22
CA ILE A 186 5.64 11.01 -13.13
C ILE A 186 6.18 12.41 -12.84
N SER A 187 6.35 12.73 -11.56
CA SER A 187 6.94 14.00 -11.16
C SER A 187 7.66 13.89 -9.81
N SER A 188 8.61 14.78 -9.60
CA SER A 188 9.32 14.92 -8.32
C SER A 188 9.73 16.37 -8.10
N GLY A 189 9.70 16.83 -6.85
CA GLY A 189 10.16 18.15 -6.47
C GLY A 189 10.40 18.29 -4.98
N THR A 190 11.12 19.34 -4.59
CA THR A 190 11.28 19.70 -3.19
C THR A 190 10.12 20.58 -2.75
N LEU A 191 9.58 20.30 -1.56
CA LEU A 191 8.59 21.13 -0.89
C LEU A 191 9.29 21.97 0.19
N PRO A 192 8.76 23.18 0.48
CA PRO A 192 9.17 23.96 1.64
C PRO A 192 8.81 23.27 2.96
#